data_AF-A0A1F8CKX4-F1
#
_entry.id   AF-A0A1F8CKX4-F1
#
_cell.length_a   1.000
_cell.length_b   1.000
_cell.length_c   1.000
_cell.angle_alpha   90.00
_cell.angle_beta   90.00
_cell.angle_gamma   90.00
#
_symmetry.space_group_name_H-M   'P 1'
#
loop_
_entity.id
_entity.type
_entity.pdbx_description
1 polymer ?
#
loop_
_entity_poly.entity_id
_entity_poly.type
_entity_poly.pdbx_seq_one_letter_code
_entity_poly.pdbx_strand_id
1 'polypeptide(L)' 'MEICKLWVKGAAVAYGGVRFQRDLGGGNSTAPAELFEYDPTLLFTYPRELTRKNMTWREVAP' A
#
# COMPACT_ATOMS: atom_id res chain seq x y z
N MET A 1 -8.78 -23.11 14.34
CA MET A 1 -8.87 -22.35 13.07
C MET A 1 -7.77 -21.32 13.11
N GLU A 2 -6.78 -21.42 12.24
CA GLU A 2 -5.69 -20.45 12.18
C GLU A 2 -6.22 -19.14 11.60
N ILE A 3 -6.00 -18.04 12.31
CA ILE A 3 -6.50 -16.72 11.89
C ILE A 3 -5.59 -16.22 10.77
N CYS A 4 -6.13 -16.15 9.55
CA CYS A 4 -5.38 -15.76 8.36
C CYS A 4 -5.20 -14.24 8.30
N LYS A 5 -4.00 -13.77 8.65
CA LYS A 5 -3.62 -12.35 8.69
C LYS A 5 -3.41 -11.81 7.27
N LEU A 6 -3.74 -10.53 7.03
CA LEU A 6 -3.23 -9.86 5.83
C LEU A 6 -1.79 -9.45 6.09
N TRP A 7 -0.86 -9.93 5.28
CA TRP A 7 0.50 -9.42 5.28
C TRP A 7 0.75 -8.67 3.97
N VAL A 8 0.94 -7.36 4.10
CA VAL A 8 1.28 -6.49 2.98
C VAL A 8 2.74 -6.11 3.12
N LYS A 9 3.55 -6.38 2.10
CA LYS A 9 4.89 -5.85 1.98
C LYS A 9 4.89 -4.71 0.98
N GLY A 10 5.43 -3.55 1.36
CA GLY A 10 5.33 -2.36 0.52
C GLY A 10 6.11 -1.16 1.01
N ALA A 11 6.10 -0.11 0.20
CA ALA A 11 6.53 1.22 0.58
C ALA A 11 5.34 2.17 0.44
N ALA A 12 5.12 3.01 1.46
CA ALA A 12 4.04 4.00 1.44
C ALA A 12 4.61 5.35 1.87
N VAL A 13 4.30 6.39 1.09
CA VAL A 13 4.49 7.79 1.51
C VAL A 13 3.13 8.31 1.93
N ALA A 14 2.92 8.45 3.23
CA ALA A 14 1.63 8.86 3.79
C ALA A 14 1.79 10.08 4.69
N TYR A 15 1.45 11.25 4.17
CA TYR A 15 1.40 12.48 4.96
C TYR A 15 0.15 12.42 5.84
N GLY A 16 0.35 12.24 7.16
CA GLY A 16 -0.74 11.97 8.11
C GLY A 16 -0.96 10.49 8.46
N GLY A 17 -0.14 9.58 7.92
CA GLY A 17 -0.14 8.15 8.26
C GLY A 17 -1.13 7.29 7.46
N VAL A 18 -1.14 5.99 7.74
CA VAL A 18 -2.03 4.99 7.12
C VAL A 18 -2.87 4.33 8.20
N ARG A 19 -4.17 4.17 7.94
CA ARG A 19 -5.09 3.45 8.84
C ARG A 19 -5.55 2.15 8.21
N PHE A 20 -5.20 1.05 8.84
CA PHE A 20 -5.69 -0.30 8.54
C PHE A 20 -7.13 -0.46 9.04
N GLN A 21 -7.98 -1.10 8.25
CA GLN A 21 -9.43 -1.16 8.45
C GLN A 21 -10.01 -2.59 8.43
N ARG A 22 -9.18 -3.62 8.24
CA ARG A 22 -9.67 -5.00 8.29
C ARG A 22 -9.99 -5.39 9.74
N ASP A 23 -11.20 -5.89 9.92
CA ASP A 23 -11.70 -6.42 11.18
C ASP A 23 -11.98 -7.93 11.05
N LEU A 24 -11.55 -8.72 12.03
CA LEU A 24 -11.75 -10.18 12.10
C LEU A 24 -12.67 -10.56 13.28
N GLY A 25 -13.40 -9.60 13.85
CA GLY A 25 -14.14 -9.78 15.10
C GLY A 25 -13.18 -10.18 16.23
N GLY A 26 -13.54 -11.12 17.09
CA GLY A 26 -12.68 -11.57 18.19
C GLY A 26 -11.29 -12.11 17.78
N GLY A 27 -11.08 -12.41 16.49
CA GLY A 27 -9.81 -12.86 15.94
C GLY A 27 -8.71 -11.79 15.87
N ASN A 28 -9.01 -10.51 16.11
CA ASN A 28 -8.01 -9.44 16.19
C ASN A 28 -7.70 -8.98 17.62
N SER A 29 -8.19 -9.69 18.64
CA SER A 29 -8.06 -9.30 20.06
C SER A 29 -6.64 -9.40 20.61
N THR A 30 -5.86 -10.39 20.17
CA THR A 30 -4.50 -10.66 20.66
C THR A 30 -3.42 -10.47 19.58
N ALA A 31 -3.83 -10.32 18.32
CA ALA A 31 -2.94 -10.13 17.19
C ALA A 31 -3.60 -9.20 16.16
N PRO A 32 -2.83 -8.36 15.45
CA PRO A 32 -3.38 -7.49 14.44
C PRO A 32 -3.94 -8.30 13.25
N ALA A 33 -5.05 -7.82 12.70
CA ALA A 33 -5.65 -8.39 11.49
C ALA A 33 -4.81 -8.12 10.22
N GLU A 34 -4.05 -7.01 10.22
CA GLU A 34 -3.21 -6.55 9.11
C GLU A 34 -1.80 -6.23 9.62
N LEU A 35 -0.80 -6.67 8.87
CA LEU A 35 0.60 -6.33 9.08
C LEU A 35 1.15 -5.68 7.83
N PHE A 36 1.85 -4.55 8.00
CA PHE A 36 2.57 -3.89 6.94
C PHE A 36 4.08 -3.99 7.18
N GLU A 37 4.76 -4.73 6.31
CA GLU A 37 6.22 -4.79 6.27
C GLU A 37 6.72 -3.69 5.34
N TYR A 38 7.43 -2.72 5.93
CA TYR A 38 8.02 -1.63 5.18
C TYR A 38 9.26 -2.11 4.42
N ASP A 39 9.22 -2.00 3.09
CA ASP A 39 10.36 -2.27 2.21
C ASP A 39 10.51 -1.15 1.17
N PRO A 40 11.43 -0.19 1.38
CA PRO A 40 11.65 0.93 0.45
C PRO A 40 12.26 0.51 -0.88
N THR A 41 12.86 -0.69 -0.98
CA THR A 41 13.49 -1.16 -2.23
C THR A 41 12.47 -1.33 -3.35
N LEU A 42 11.21 -1.61 -2.98
CA LEU A 42 10.09 -1.73 -3.91
C LEU A 42 9.83 -0.44 -4.69
N LEU A 43 10.19 0.74 -4.17
CA LEU A 43 10.05 2.00 -4.93
C LEU A 43 10.95 2.05 -6.16
N PHE A 44 12.09 1.35 -6.14
CA PHE A 44 13.07 1.35 -7.22
C PHE A 44 12.81 0.23 -8.24
N THR A 45 12.12 -0.83 -7.83
CA THR A 45 11.81 -1.98 -8.68
C THR A 45 10.35 -1.99 -9.17
N TYR A 46 9.52 -1.06 -8.70
CA TYR A 46 8.12 -0.96 -9.11
C TYR A 46 7.99 -0.73 -10.63
N PRO A 47 7.21 -1.56 -11.37
CA PRO A 47 7.02 -1.40 -12.81
C PRO A 47 6.40 -0.06 -13.16
N ARG A 48 7.00 0.67 -14.10
CA ARG A 48 6.51 2.00 -14.53
C ARG A 48 5.15 1.93 -15.22
N GLU A 49 4.80 0.75 -15.72
CA GLU A 49 3.54 0.43 -16.39
C GLU A 49 2.37 0.43 -15.40
N LEU A 50 2.63 0.09 -14.14
CA LEU A 50 1.64 0.10 -13.06
C LEU A 50 1.55 1.47 -12.37
N THR A 51 2.38 2.44 -12.77
CA THR A 51 2.30 3.82 -12.28
C THR A 51 1.18 4.56 -13.02
N ARG A 52 0.27 5.20 -12.28
CA ARG A 52 -0.75 6.07 -12.88
C ARG A 52 -0.06 7.22 -13.60
N LYS A 53 -0.15 7.25 -14.93
CA LYS A 53 0.40 8.33 -15.75
C LYS A 53 -0.61 9.46 -15.81
N ASN A 54 -0.30 10.59 -15.20
CA ASN A 54 -1.04 11.82 -15.46
C ASN A 54 -0.62 12.31 -16.85
N MET A 55 -1.57 12.32 -17.81
CA MET A 55 -1.32 12.95 -19.09
C MET A 55 -1.15 14.46 -18.87
N THR A 56 0.07 14.96 -19.03
CA THR A 56 0.33 16.38 -19.16
C THR A 56 0.07 16.80 -20.60
N TRP A 57 -1.09 17.41 -20.83
CA TRP A 57 -1.32 18.13 -22.08
C TRP A 57 -0.41 19.35 -22.11
N ARG A 58 0.38 19.50 -23.18
CA ARG A 58 1.12 20.73 -23.48
C ARG A 58 0.65 21.20 -24.85
N GLU A 59 0.17 22.44 -24.90
CA GLU A 59 -0.10 23.11 -26.17
C GLU A 59 1.21 23.19 -26.97
N VAL A 60 1.25 22.55 -28.14
CA VAL A 60 2.35 22.72 -29.08
C VAL A 60 1.98 23.96 -29.88
N ALA A 61 2.41 25.13 -29.42
CA ALA A 61 2.19 26.36 -30.17
C ALA A 61 2.88 26.24 -31.55
N PRO A 62 2.27 26.77 -32.64
CA PRO A 62 2.91 26.86 -33.95
C PRO A 62 4.17 27.73 -33.94
#